data_AF-A0A093IT83-F1
#
_entry.id   AF-A0A093IT83-F1
#
_cell.length_a   1.000
_cell.length_b   1.000
_cell.length_c   1.000
_cell.angle_alpha   90.00
_cell.angle_beta   90.00
_cell.angle_gamma   90.00
#
_symmetry.space_group_name_H-M   'P 1'
#
loop_
_entity.id
_entity.type
_entity.pdbx_description
1 polymer ?
#
loop_
_entity_poly.entity_id
_entity_poly.type
_entity_poly.pdbx_seq_one_letter_code
_entity_poly.pdbx_strand_id
1 'polypeptide(L)'
;LPQAFLRPGQLCCLLLAGWCHRVVIHRVLSPQQLQVFCVDHGHLKTVHRSALRFLKWCYLKLPAQAHPCSLAGVQPMQGTWSSAATLQFQELCGSKLLVGVTDEYVNGVLHLFLCDTSTKEDVYLHQVLSSRGHAAICKENVPSQVRREM
;
A
#
# COMPACT_ATOMS: atom_id res chain seq x y z
N LEU A 1 -22.82 10.82 3.82
CA LEU A 1 -22.31 11.46 5.06
C LEU A 1 -22.72 12.93 5.11
N PRO A 2 -23.13 13.46 6.29
CA PRO A 2 -23.36 14.89 6.48
C PRO A 2 -22.09 15.71 6.24
N GLN A 3 -22.24 16.98 5.84
CA GLN A 3 -21.12 17.86 5.43
C GLN A 3 -20.02 17.95 6.48
N ALA A 4 -20.37 18.06 7.76
CA ALA A 4 -19.42 18.19 8.88
C ALA A 4 -18.44 17.00 9.01
N PHE A 5 -18.78 15.84 8.45
CA PHE A 5 -17.94 14.64 8.49
C PHE A 5 -17.15 14.42 7.19
N LEU A 6 -17.30 15.28 6.18
CA LEU A 6 -16.51 15.20 4.96
C LEU A 6 -15.18 15.94 5.13
N ARG A 7 -14.26 15.34 5.88
CA ARG A 7 -12.95 15.92 6.19
C ARG A 7 -11.85 14.86 6.15
N PRO A 8 -10.59 15.23 5.84
CA PRO A 8 -9.44 14.32 5.94
C PRO A 8 -9.39 13.60 7.29
N GLY A 9 -8.98 12.33 7.27
CA GLY A 9 -8.90 11.47 8.46
C GLY A 9 -10.24 10.86 8.90
N GLN A 10 -11.39 11.27 8.33
CA GLN A 10 -12.67 10.64 8.67
C GLN A 10 -12.73 9.20 8.16
N LEU A 11 -12.77 8.25 9.09
CA LEU A 11 -13.08 6.86 8.80
C LEU A 11 -14.57 6.68 8.51
N CYS A 12 -14.87 6.01 7.41
CA CYS A 12 -16.23 5.73 6.96
C CYS A 12 -16.24 4.47 6.10
N CYS A 13 -17.35 4.22 5.39
CA CYS A 13 -17.40 3.14 4.41
C CYS A 13 -17.85 3.62 3.04
N LEU A 14 -17.29 2.99 2.02
CA LEU A 14 -17.61 3.15 0.62
C LEU A 14 -18.50 1.98 0.18
N LEU A 15 -19.69 2.28 -0.31
CA LEU A 15 -20.56 1.29 -0.95
C LEU A 15 -20.30 1.32 -2.46
N LEU A 16 -19.74 0.23 -3.00
CA LEU A 16 -19.40 0.10 -4.40
C LEU A 16 -19.77 -1.30 -4.90
N ALA A 17 -20.57 -1.37 -5.97
CA ALA A 17 -20.97 -2.64 -6.59
C ALA A 17 -21.53 -3.69 -5.60
N GLY A 18 -22.30 -3.25 -4.59
CA GLY A 18 -22.87 -4.12 -3.56
C GLY A 18 -21.94 -4.45 -2.38
N TRP A 19 -20.67 -4.07 -2.46
CA TRP A 19 -19.68 -4.30 -1.41
C TRP A 19 -19.43 -3.05 -0.57
N CYS A 20 -19.22 -3.27 0.73
CA CYS A 20 -18.90 -2.22 1.70
C CYS A 20 -17.41 -2.30 2.04
N HIS A 21 -16.65 -1.26 1.69
CA HIS A 21 -15.22 -1.17 1.98
C HIS A 21 -14.96 -0.13 3.06
N ARG A 22 -14.04 -0.42 3.99
CA ARG A 22 -13.57 0.57 4.96
C ARG A 22 -12.64 1.55 4.27
N VAL A 23 -12.90 2.84 4.45
CA VAL A 23 -12.11 3.89 3.81
C VAL A 23 -11.91 5.07 4.74
N VAL A 24 -10.76 5.72 4.62
CA VAL A 24 -10.49 7.02 5.25
C VAL A 24 -10.58 8.09 4.17
N ILE A 25 -11.26 9.20 4.46
CA ILE A 25 -11.20 10.37 3.58
C ILE A 25 -9.77 10.89 3.60
N HIS A 26 -9.10 10.83 2.46
CA HIS A 26 -7.72 11.30 2.31
C HIS A 26 -7.72 12.79 1.97
N ARG A 27 -8.51 13.21 0.97
CA ARG A 27 -8.64 14.62 0.56
C ARG A 27 -10.06 14.94 0.09
N VAL A 28 -10.51 16.17 0.29
CA VAL A 28 -11.76 16.70 -0.29
C VAL A 28 -11.38 17.46 -1.57
N LEU A 29 -11.84 17.00 -2.73
CA LEU A 29 -11.52 17.61 -4.02
C LEU A 29 -12.54 18.69 -4.39
N SER A 30 -13.81 18.45 -4.05
CA SER A 30 -14.93 19.38 -4.23
C SER A 30 -16.06 19.03 -3.24
N PRO A 31 -17.16 19.81 -3.17
CA PRO A 31 -18.29 19.48 -2.31
C PRO A 31 -18.96 18.13 -2.63
N GLN A 32 -18.71 17.55 -3.80
CA GLN A 32 -19.28 16.28 -4.27
C GLN A 32 -18.24 15.17 -4.45
N GLN A 33 -16.98 15.51 -4.75
CA GLN A 33 -15.93 14.53 -4.99
C GLN A 33 -14.87 14.51 -3.89
N LEU A 34 -14.52 13.31 -3.46
CA LEU A 34 -13.52 13.07 -2.43
C LEU A 34 -12.53 12.01 -2.92
N GLN A 35 -11.30 12.15 -2.49
CA GLN A 35 -10.31 11.08 -2.57
C GLN A 35 -10.32 10.31 -1.25
N VAL A 36 -10.50 9.00 -1.33
CA VAL A 36 -10.53 8.10 -0.16
C VAL A 36 -9.44 7.04 -0.28
N PHE A 37 -8.85 6.66 0.85
CA PHE A 37 -7.89 5.57 0.96
C PHE A 37 -8.60 4.30 1.45
N CYS A 38 -8.51 3.21 0.70
CA CYS A 38 -9.06 1.92 1.08
C CYS A 38 -8.11 1.24 2.07
N VAL A 39 -8.40 1.34 3.37
CA VAL A 39 -7.48 0.93 4.46
C VAL A 39 -7.17 -0.56 4.49
N ASP A 40 -7.95 -1.37 3.77
CA ASP A 40 -7.76 -2.83 3.69
C ASP A 40 -7.06 -3.28 2.41
N HIS A 41 -6.90 -2.38 1.43
CA HIS A 41 -6.36 -2.73 0.10
C HIS A 41 -5.24 -1.78 -0.37
N GLY A 42 -4.96 -0.70 0.37
CA GLY A 42 -3.78 0.15 0.14
C GLY A 42 -3.86 1.10 -1.05
N HIS A 43 -5.03 1.30 -1.67
CA HIS A 43 -5.17 2.16 -2.85
C HIS A 43 -6.10 3.35 -2.63
N LEU A 44 -5.82 4.45 -3.33
CA LEU A 44 -6.66 5.65 -3.38
C LEU A 44 -7.75 5.50 -4.44
N LYS A 45 -8.93 6.06 -4.16
CA LYS A 45 -10.04 6.17 -5.12
C LYS A 45 -10.68 7.55 -5.05
N THR A 46 -11.02 8.08 -6.21
CA THR A 46 -11.92 9.24 -6.31
C THR A 46 -13.35 8.75 -6.32
N VAL A 47 -14.17 9.25 -5.41
CA VAL A 47 -15.55 8.81 -5.22
C VAL A 47 -16.49 9.99 -5.04
N HIS A 48 -17.75 9.81 -5.43
CA HIS A 48 -18.80 10.76 -5.12
C HIS A 48 -19.24 10.59 -3.66
N ARG A 49 -19.53 11.70 -2.95
CA ARG A 49 -19.95 11.69 -1.54
C ARG A 49 -21.18 10.82 -1.26
N SER A 50 -22.04 10.61 -2.26
CA SER A 50 -23.24 9.79 -2.15
C SER A 50 -22.93 8.30 -2.02
N ALA A 51 -21.71 7.87 -2.30
CA ALA A 51 -21.25 6.49 -2.07
C ALA A 51 -20.76 6.25 -0.63
N LEU A 52 -20.57 7.32 0.17
CA LEU A 52 -20.05 7.22 1.53
C LEU A 52 -21.15 7.09 2.59
N ARG A 53 -20.96 6.17 3.53
CA ARG A 53 -21.85 5.92 4.68
C ARG A 53 -21.04 5.90 5.98
N PHE A 54 -21.70 6.12 7.11
CA PHE A 54 -21.06 5.91 8.40
C PHE A 54 -20.68 4.43 8.57
N LEU A 55 -19.47 4.17 9.05
CA LEU A 55 -19.04 2.83 9.40
C LEU A 55 -19.54 2.52 10.82
N LYS A 56 -20.24 1.39 10.99
CA LYS A 56 -20.66 0.95 12.32
C LYS A 56 -19.44 0.55 13.15
N TRP A 57 -19.48 0.87 14.45
CA TRP A 57 -18.37 0.62 15.38
C TRP A 57 -17.95 -0.86 15.47
N CYS A 58 -18.90 -1.80 15.31
CA CYS A 58 -18.59 -3.22 15.30
C CYS A 58 -17.60 -3.64 14.19
N TYR A 59 -17.50 -2.87 13.11
CA TYR A 59 -16.56 -3.10 11.99
C TYR A 59 -15.19 -2.43 12.18
N LEU A 60 -14.97 -1.79 13.33
CA LEU A 60 -13.68 -1.22 13.72
C LEU A 60 -12.80 -2.18 14.53
N LYS A 61 -13.35 -3.35 14.91
CA LYS A 61 -12.63 -4.34 15.74
C LYS A 61 -11.40 -4.92 15.03
N LEU A 62 -11.49 -5.13 13.71
CA LEU A 62 -10.36 -5.56 12.91
C LEU A 62 -9.48 -4.34 12.60
N PRO A 63 -8.16 -4.36 12.82
CA PRO A 63 -7.28 -3.27 12.38
C PRO A 63 -7.30 -3.07 10.86
N ALA A 64 -6.84 -1.93 10.35
CA ALA A 64 -6.60 -1.75 8.92
C ALA A 64 -5.66 -2.86 8.40
N GLN A 65 -5.97 -3.47 7.26
CA GLN A 65 -5.24 -4.64 6.78
C GLN A 65 -4.15 -4.32 5.74
N ALA A 66 -4.20 -3.14 5.12
CA ALA A 66 -3.13 -2.70 4.23
C ALA A 66 -2.04 -1.98 5.03
N HIS A 67 -0.83 -2.56 5.02
CA HIS A 67 0.35 -1.98 5.64
C HIS A 67 1.24 -1.33 4.57
N PRO A 68 1.72 -0.10 4.77
CA PRO A 68 2.78 0.47 3.95
C PRO A 68 4.05 -0.36 4.12
N CYS A 69 4.64 -0.79 3.00
CA CYS A 69 5.83 -1.62 3.01
C CYS A 69 6.86 -1.15 1.99
N SER A 70 8.13 -1.49 2.23
CA SER A 70 9.23 -1.34 1.28
C SER A 70 10.03 -2.63 1.20
N LEU A 71 10.51 -2.97 0.01
CA LEU A 71 11.40 -4.12 -0.18
C LEU A 71 12.78 -3.80 0.43
N ALA A 72 13.23 -4.64 1.36
CA ALA A 72 14.50 -4.46 2.06
C ALA A 72 15.70 -4.90 1.21
N GLY A 73 16.88 -4.37 1.52
CA GLY A 73 18.17 -4.77 0.95
C GLY A 73 18.41 -4.34 -0.50
N VAL A 74 17.53 -3.52 -1.08
CA VAL A 74 17.68 -2.97 -2.42
C VAL A 74 17.26 -1.51 -2.52
N GLN A 75 17.89 -0.80 -3.45
CA GLN A 75 17.63 0.60 -3.75
C GLN A 75 17.60 0.84 -5.28
N PRO A 76 16.95 1.92 -5.76
CA PRO A 76 16.93 2.23 -7.19
C PRO A 76 18.32 2.56 -7.74
N MET A 77 18.58 2.16 -8.99
CA MET A 77 19.86 2.41 -9.67
C MET A 77 20.20 3.89 -9.85
N GLN A 78 19.18 4.76 -9.99
CA GLN A 78 19.35 6.19 -10.28
C GLN A 78 18.44 7.05 -9.40
N GLY A 79 18.43 6.80 -8.08
CA GLY A 79 17.68 7.57 -7.07
C GLY A 79 16.15 7.37 -7.09
N THR A 80 15.57 6.99 -8.22
CA THR A 80 14.14 6.64 -8.36
C THR A 80 13.97 5.29 -9.06
N TRP A 81 12.91 4.57 -8.71
CA TRP A 81 12.58 3.29 -9.34
C TRP A 81 12.13 3.50 -10.79
N SER A 82 12.78 2.82 -11.73
CA SER A 82 12.38 2.87 -13.14
C SER A 82 11.06 2.12 -13.35
N SER A 83 10.28 2.50 -14.35
CA SER A 83 9.04 1.80 -14.70
C SER A 83 9.25 0.31 -14.95
N ALA A 84 10.39 -0.07 -15.55
CA ALA A 84 10.76 -1.45 -15.77
C ALA A 84 11.00 -2.21 -14.45
N ALA A 85 11.68 -1.58 -13.48
CA ALA A 85 11.87 -2.17 -12.15
C ALA A 85 10.54 -2.39 -11.43
N THR A 86 9.64 -1.39 -11.48
CA THR A 86 8.32 -1.47 -10.85
C THR A 86 7.44 -2.54 -11.50
N LEU A 87 7.45 -2.65 -12.83
CA LEU A 87 6.73 -3.69 -13.56
C LEU A 87 7.26 -5.09 -13.21
N GLN A 88 8.59 -5.26 -13.20
CA GLN A 88 9.19 -6.54 -12.82
C GLN A 88 8.82 -6.94 -11.39
N PHE A 89 8.81 -5.99 -10.45
CA PHE A 89 8.38 -6.25 -9.08
C PHE A 89 6.90 -6.64 -9.01
N GLN A 90 6.02 -5.99 -9.79
CA GLN A 90 4.60 -6.36 -9.88
C GLN A 90 4.41 -7.79 -10.42
N GLU A 91 5.15 -8.18 -11.44
CA GLU A 91 5.12 -9.55 -11.98
C GLU A 91 5.58 -10.59 -10.96
N LEU A 92 6.62 -10.27 -10.19
CA LEU A 92 7.13 -11.16 -9.15
C LEU A 92 6.14 -11.34 -7.99
N CYS A 93 5.41 -10.28 -7.64
CA CYS A 93 4.37 -10.30 -6.60
C CYS A 93 3.01 -10.86 -7.08
N GLY A 94 2.73 -10.79 -8.37
CA GLY A 94 1.41 -11.02 -8.93
C GLY A 94 0.89 -12.45 -8.70
N SER A 95 -0.33 -12.55 -8.15
CA SER A 95 -1.08 -13.81 -7.98
C SER A 95 -0.35 -14.92 -7.21
N LYS A 96 0.56 -14.55 -6.30
CA LYS A 96 1.34 -15.48 -5.49
C LYS A 96 1.19 -15.19 -4.01
N LEU A 97 1.24 -16.26 -3.20
CA LEU A 97 1.49 -16.14 -1.77
C LEU A 97 3.00 -16.06 -1.58
N LEU A 98 3.47 -14.96 -0.99
CA LEU A 98 4.87 -14.73 -0.68
C LEU A 98 5.10 -14.76 0.83
N VAL A 99 6.27 -15.23 1.23
CA VAL A 99 6.75 -15.10 2.61
C VAL A 99 7.43 -13.75 2.77
N GLY A 100 6.96 -12.98 3.75
CA GLY A 100 7.60 -11.73 4.17
C GLY A 100 8.47 -11.95 5.39
N VAL A 101 9.76 -11.66 5.30
CA VAL A 101 10.68 -11.63 6.44
C VAL A 101 10.90 -10.17 6.84
N THR A 102 10.45 -9.80 8.03
CA THR A 102 10.60 -8.43 8.54
C THR A 102 12.05 -8.13 8.84
N ASP A 103 12.53 -7.00 8.33
CA ASP A 103 13.84 -6.44 8.64
C ASP A 103 13.70 -5.37 9.74
N GLU A 104 12.90 -4.33 9.47
CA GLU A 104 12.64 -3.25 10.43
C GLU A 104 11.30 -2.55 10.19
N TYR A 105 10.83 -1.79 11.18
CA TYR A 105 9.65 -0.92 11.08
C TYR A 105 10.02 0.52 11.43
N VAL A 106 10.09 1.37 10.43
CA VAL A 106 10.59 2.75 10.57
C VAL A 106 9.60 3.72 9.92
N ASN A 107 9.24 4.79 10.63
CA ASN A 107 8.35 5.85 10.14
C ASN A 107 7.02 5.35 9.56
N GLY A 108 6.46 4.27 10.13
CA GLY A 108 5.18 3.72 9.68
C GLY A 108 5.27 2.76 8.49
N VAL A 109 6.48 2.47 8.00
CA VAL A 109 6.75 1.59 6.87
C VAL A 109 7.41 0.31 7.35
N LEU A 110 6.87 -0.83 6.92
CA LEU A 110 7.46 -2.14 7.16
C LEU A 110 8.48 -2.45 6.06
N HIS A 111 9.75 -2.50 6.45
CA HIS A 111 10.82 -2.97 5.58
C HIS A 111 10.91 -4.49 5.70
N LEU A 112 10.80 -5.18 4.57
CA LEU A 112 10.76 -6.63 4.55
C LEU A 112 11.41 -7.21 3.30
N PHE A 113 11.98 -8.40 3.45
CA PHE A 113 12.36 -9.25 2.34
C PHE A 113 11.14 -10.05 1.89
N LEU A 114 10.89 -10.09 0.58
CA LEU A 114 9.88 -10.95 -0.01
C LEU A 114 10.54 -12.18 -0.64
N CYS A 115 9.96 -13.34 -0.37
CA CYS A 115 10.40 -14.63 -0.87
C CYS A 115 9.23 -15.40 -1.50
N ASP A 116 9.42 -15.86 -2.73
CA ASP A 116 8.55 -16.82 -3.38
C ASP A 116 9.03 -18.23 -3.02
N THR A 117 8.22 -18.93 -2.22
CA THR A 117 8.48 -20.30 -1.74
C THR A 117 7.57 -21.31 -2.44
N SER A 118 7.00 -20.96 -3.59
CA SER A 118 6.08 -21.84 -4.34
C SER A 118 6.81 -22.92 -5.14
N THR A 119 8.12 -22.82 -5.27
CA THR A 119 8.97 -23.78 -5.98
C THR A 119 9.86 -24.56 -5.01
N LYS A 120 10.73 -25.44 -5.52
CA LYS A 120 11.70 -26.17 -4.67
C LYS A 120 12.78 -25.26 -4.10
N GLU A 121 13.09 -24.18 -4.80
CA GLU A 121 14.07 -23.19 -4.39
C GLU A 121 13.34 -21.91 -3.98
N ASP A 122 13.81 -21.33 -2.88
CA ASP A 122 13.31 -20.06 -2.38
C ASP A 122 13.85 -18.91 -3.24
N VAL A 123 12.96 -18.11 -3.82
CA VAL A 123 13.33 -17.01 -4.71
C VAL A 123 13.09 -15.67 -4.02
N TYR A 124 14.18 -15.03 -3.62
CA TYR A 124 14.13 -13.70 -3.00
C TYR A 124 14.00 -12.59 -4.05
N LEU A 125 12.94 -11.79 -3.95
CA LEU A 125 12.61 -10.78 -4.97
C LEU A 125 13.69 -9.71 -5.13
N HIS A 126 14.35 -9.31 -4.04
CA HIS A 126 15.43 -8.33 -4.06
C HIS A 126 16.64 -8.80 -4.89
N GLN A 127 16.97 -10.11 -4.83
CA GLN A 127 18.03 -10.71 -5.63
C GLN A 127 17.66 -10.78 -7.12
N VAL A 128 16.39 -11.07 -7.43
CA VAL A 128 15.92 -11.08 -8.83
C VAL A 128 15.99 -9.68 -9.43
N LEU A 129 15.55 -8.65 -8.70
CA LEU A 129 15.65 -7.26 -9.16
C LEU A 129 17.11 -6.85 -9.36
N SER A 130 18.00 -7.25 -8.45
CA SER A 130 19.42 -6.89 -8.57
C SER A 130 20.11 -7.61 -9.73
N SER A 131 19.92 -8.92 -9.88
CA SER A 131 20.52 -9.69 -10.97
C SER A 131 20.05 -9.26 -12.36
N ARG A 132 18.84 -8.70 -12.47
CA ARG A 132 18.30 -8.11 -13.71
C ARG A 132 18.71 -6.65 -13.95
N GLY A 133 19.53 -6.07 -13.06
CA GLY A 133 19.96 -4.68 -13.17
C GLY A 133 18.87 -3.65 -12.86
N HIS A 134 17.78 -4.06 -12.20
CA HIS A 134 16.69 -3.16 -11.78
C HIS A 134 16.95 -2.50 -10.43
N ALA A 135 17.82 -3.08 -9.59
CA ALA A 135 18.14 -2.56 -8.27
C ALA A 135 19.61 -2.76 -7.87
N ALA A 136 20.16 -1.83 -7.10
CA ALA A 136 21.44 -2.02 -6.42
C ALA A 136 21.20 -2.62 -5.04
N ILE A 137 22.05 -3.54 -4.59
CA ILE A 137 22.02 -4.05 -3.21
C ILE A 137 22.44 -2.92 -2.26
N CYS A 138 21.76 -2.80 -1.13
CA CYS A 138 22.11 -1.87 -0.06
C CYS A 138 22.09 -2.57 1.30
N LYS A 139 22.92 -2.09 2.24
CA LYS A 139 22.95 -2.59 3.62
C LYS A 139 21.93 -1.91 4.53
N GLU A 140 21.62 -0.65 4.23
CA GLU A 140 20.65 0.16 4.96
C GLU A 140 19.45 0.42 4.07
N ASN A 141 18.26 0.39 4.65
CA ASN A 141 17.07 0.74 3.92
C ASN A 141 17.01 2.24 3.70
N VAL A 142 16.88 2.65 2.44
CA VAL A 142 16.65 4.06 2.12
C VAL A 142 15.22 4.38 2.54
N PRO A 143 15.00 5.40 3.41
CA PRO A 143 13.65 5.80 3.77
C PRO A 143 12.88 6.16 2.50
N SER A 144 11.78 5.44 2.23
CA SER A 144 10.88 5.85 1.18
C SER A 144 10.38 7.27 1.48
N GLN A 145 10.37 8.16 0.48
CA GLN A 145 9.63 9.41 0.55
C GLN A 145 8.14 9.10 0.59
N VAL A 146 7.65 8.50 1.67
CA VAL A 146 6.22 8.43 1.93
C VAL A 146 5.79 9.88 2.07
N ARG A 147 5.01 10.38 1.11
CA ARG A 147 4.32 11.66 1.28
C ARG A 147 3.57 11.55 2.60
N ARG A 148 4.04 12.28 3.61
CA ARG A 148 3.39 12.40 4.93
C ARG A 148 2.08 13.13 4.70
N GLU A 149 1.07 12.35 4.37
CA GLU A 149 -0.31 12.79 4.29
C GLU A 149 -1.18 11.74 4.97
N MET A 150 -0.94 11.60 6.28
CA MET A 150 -1.91 11.05 7.21
C MET A 150 -2.57 12.20 7.95
#